data_AF-A0A4R1NME2-F1
#
_entry.id   AF-A0A4R1NME2-F1
#
_cell.length_a   1.000
_cell.length_b   1.000
_cell.length_c   1.000
_cell.angle_alpha   90.00
_cell.angle_beta   90.00
_cell.angle_gamma   90.00
#
_symmetry.space_group_name_H-M   'P 1'
#
loop_
_entity.id
_entity.type
_entity.pdbx_description
1 polymer ?
#
loop_
_entity_poly.entity_id
_entity_poly.type
_entity_poly.pdbx_seq_one_letter_code
_entity_poly.pdbx_strand_id
1 'polypeptide(L)'
;MSNRIARNISIILRSERLIAQRHMAVFRRQGGMVAAALIAAGVGLVMFNVAGFFALSEAMSPASAALIVALVNMALAIVLLVGASKATVGEEVNAVSEVRDMALEDLEAEVRSAADEAKAATDALKNMAKNPLGAITPSLASAIAKALVKTSKK
;
A
#
# COMPACT_ATOMS: atom_id res chain seq x y z
N MET A 1 -32.06 16.67 -2.08
CA MET A 1 -30.75 16.17 -2.59
C MET A 1 -29.90 15.54 -1.48
N SER A 2 -29.96 16.08 -0.27
CA SER A 2 -29.31 15.63 0.98
C SER A 2 -29.60 14.17 1.41
N ASN A 3 -30.80 13.64 1.17
CA ASN A 3 -31.16 12.27 1.60
C ASN A 3 -30.41 11.16 0.81
N ARG A 4 -29.99 11.43 -0.44
CA ARG A 4 -29.20 10.47 -1.22
C ARG A 4 -27.75 10.39 -0.74
N ILE A 5 -27.19 11.53 -0.34
CA ILE A 5 -25.81 11.63 0.16
C ILE A 5 -25.69 10.94 1.53
N ALA A 6 -26.62 11.21 2.45
CA ALA A 6 -26.65 10.56 3.76
C ALA A 6 -26.79 9.03 3.67
N ARG A 7 -27.61 8.55 2.73
CA ARG A 7 -27.78 7.12 2.47
C ARG A 7 -26.53 6.47 1.90
N ASN A 8 -25.85 7.11 0.95
CA ASN A 8 -24.63 6.55 0.37
C ASN A 8 -23.48 6.51 1.40
N ILE A 9 -23.34 7.56 2.22
CA ILE A 9 -22.35 7.59 3.32
C ILE A 9 -22.63 6.49 4.34
N SER A 10 -23.90 6.26 4.73
CA SER A 10 -24.22 5.21 5.69
C SER A 10 -23.98 3.81 5.13
N ILE A 11 -24.18 3.60 3.83
CA ILE A 11 -23.83 2.36 3.14
C ILE A 11 -22.30 2.16 3.19
N ILE A 12 -21.51 3.17 2.81
CA ILE A 12 -20.04 3.11 2.81
C ILE A 12 -19.50 2.76 4.20
N LEU A 13 -19.94 3.48 5.24
CA LEU A 13 -19.51 3.24 6.62
C LEU A 13 -19.92 1.85 7.13
N ARG A 14 -21.08 1.34 6.72
CA ARG A 14 -21.54 0.00 7.11
C ARG A 14 -20.72 -1.08 6.41
N SER A 15 -20.37 -0.89 5.14
CA SER A 15 -19.48 -1.79 4.41
C SER A 15 -18.05 -1.77 4.98
N GLU A 16 -17.46 -0.61 5.26
CA GLU A 16 -16.14 -0.53 5.88
C GLU A 16 -16.11 -1.19 7.26
N ARG A 17 -17.16 -0.98 8.07
CA ARG A 17 -17.29 -1.64 9.37
C ARG A 17 -17.40 -3.16 9.25
N LEU A 18 -18.12 -3.67 8.24
CA LEU A 18 -18.23 -5.11 7.98
C LEU A 18 -16.90 -5.72 7.50
N ILE A 19 -16.16 -4.99 6.65
CA ILE A 19 -14.83 -5.40 6.18
C ILE A 19 -13.85 -5.43 7.36
N ALA A 20 -13.77 -4.37 8.16
CA ALA A 20 -12.91 -4.30 9.34
C ALA A 20 -13.24 -5.39 10.38
N GLN A 21 -14.53 -5.69 10.60
CA GLN A 21 -14.95 -6.78 11.48
C GLN A 21 -14.55 -8.15 10.95
N ARG A 22 -14.63 -8.39 9.63
CA ARG A 22 -14.18 -9.65 9.01
C ARG A 22 -12.68 -9.84 9.13
N HIS A 23 -11.89 -8.82 8.81
CA HIS A 23 -10.43 -8.89 9.00
C HIS A 23 -10.06 -9.16 10.47
N MET A 24 -10.69 -8.47 11.42
CA MET A 24 -10.46 -8.71 12.85
C MET A 24 -10.87 -10.10 13.33
N ALA A 25 -11.98 -10.66 12.82
CA ALA A 25 -12.43 -11.99 13.22
C ALA A 25 -11.51 -13.11 12.71
N VAL A 26 -11.03 -12.97 11.48
CA VAL A 26 -10.06 -13.90 10.88
C VAL A 26 -8.71 -13.79 11.59
N PHE A 27 -8.21 -12.58 11.82
CA PHE A 27 -6.95 -12.35 12.52
C PHE A 27 -6.96 -12.91 13.95
N ARG A 28 -8.09 -12.79 14.66
CA ARG A 28 -8.23 -13.23 16.06
C ARG A 28 -8.38 -14.74 16.20
N ARG A 29 -9.12 -15.41 15.30
CA ARG A 29 -9.26 -16.88 15.32
C ARG A 29 -8.03 -17.58 14.75
N GLN A 30 -7.47 -17.05 13.67
CA GLN A 30 -6.35 -17.66 12.97
C GLN A 30 -5.01 -17.35 13.67
N GLY A 31 -4.84 -16.15 14.24
CA GLY A 31 -3.60 -15.76 14.91
C GLY A 31 -3.25 -16.65 16.11
N GLY A 32 -4.22 -16.98 16.97
CA GLY A 32 -3.99 -17.83 18.15
C GLY A 32 -3.60 -19.27 17.78
N MET A 33 -4.32 -19.88 16.83
CA MET A 33 -4.01 -21.24 16.37
C MET A 33 -2.71 -21.29 15.56
N VAL A 34 -2.42 -20.29 14.73
CA VAL A 34 -1.15 -20.19 14.00
C VAL A 34 0.03 -20.01 14.96
N ALA A 35 -0.10 -19.14 15.97
CA ALA A 35 0.93 -18.98 16.99
C ALA A 35 1.19 -20.30 17.75
N ALA A 36 0.12 -20.99 18.18
CA ALA A 36 0.24 -22.29 18.84
C ALA A 36 0.88 -23.34 17.91
N ALA A 37 0.50 -23.36 16.63
CA ALA A 37 1.08 -24.26 15.63
C ALA A 37 2.58 -23.96 15.40
N LEU A 38 2.98 -22.69 15.35
CA LEU A 38 4.39 -22.31 15.21
C LEU A 38 5.22 -22.73 16.43
N ILE A 39 4.69 -22.55 17.64
CA ILE A 39 5.34 -23.02 18.87
C ILE A 39 5.48 -24.54 18.83
N ALA A 40 4.39 -25.26 18.54
CA ALA A 40 4.39 -26.72 18.47
C ALA A 40 5.36 -27.24 17.39
N ALA A 41 5.39 -26.60 16.22
CA ALA A 41 6.31 -26.93 15.13
C ALA A 41 7.77 -26.66 15.54
N GLY A 42 8.05 -25.54 16.23
CA GLY A 42 9.38 -25.22 16.74
C GLY A 42 9.88 -26.25 17.76
N VAL A 43 9.05 -26.60 18.74
CA VAL A 43 9.37 -27.64 19.73
C VAL A 43 9.56 -28.99 19.04
N GLY A 44 8.67 -29.36 18.13
CA GLY A 44 8.76 -30.59 17.35
C GLY A 44 10.05 -30.67 16.54
N LEU A 45 10.46 -29.57 15.90
CA LEU A 45 11.70 -29.50 15.13
C LEU A 45 12.94 -29.68 16.01
N VAL A 46 12.96 -29.09 17.21
CA VAL A 46 14.05 -29.30 18.19
C VAL A 46 14.10 -30.77 18.61
N MET A 47 12.97 -31.35 18.99
CA MET A 47 12.92 -32.76 19.42
C MET A 47 13.26 -33.73 18.29
N PHE A 48 12.88 -33.42 17.05
CA PHE A 48 13.25 -34.18 15.87
C PHE A 48 14.77 -34.21 15.66
N ASN A 49 15.44 -33.06 15.86
CA ASN A 49 16.90 -32.98 15.82
C ASN A 49 17.56 -33.78 16.94
N VAL A 50 17.03 -33.69 18.16
CA VAL A 50 17.51 -34.46 19.31
C VAL A 50 17.37 -35.97 19.06
N ALA A 51 16.22 -36.40 18.57
CA ALA A 51 15.97 -37.81 18.22
C ALA A 51 16.89 -38.29 17.11
N GLY A 52 17.04 -37.50 16.04
CA GLY A 52 17.96 -37.81 14.94
C GLY A 52 19.41 -37.90 15.39
N PHE A 53 19.85 -36.98 16.25
CA PHE A 53 21.18 -37.02 16.83
C PHE A 53 21.40 -38.29 17.65
N PHE A 54 20.48 -38.64 18.56
CA PHE A 54 20.61 -39.85 19.36
C PHE A 54 20.65 -41.10 18.48
N ALA A 55 19.75 -41.22 17.52
CA ALA A 55 19.72 -42.35 16.58
C ALA A 55 21.02 -42.49 15.78
N LEU A 56 21.60 -41.38 15.31
CA LEU A 56 22.90 -41.43 14.62
C LEU A 56 24.03 -41.78 15.60
N SER A 57 24.00 -41.24 16.81
CA SER A 57 25.06 -41.45 17.81
C SER A 57 25.18 -42.91 18.28
N GLU A 58 24.17 -43.74 18.05
CA GLU A 58 24.25 -45.19 18.27
C GLU A 58 25.19 -45.89 17.27
N ALA A 59 25.30 -45.35 16.05
CA ALA A 59 26.07 -45.96 14.97
C ALA A 59 27.42 -45.28 14.69
N MET A 60 27.64 -44.05 15.17
CA MET A 60 28.84 -43.26 14.89
C MET A 60 29.22 -42.34 16.04
N SER A 61 30.39 -41.69 15.95
CA SER A 61 30.82 -40.77 17.00
C SER A 61 29.86 -39.58 17.17
N PRO A 62 29.72 -39.04 18.39
CA PRO A 62 28.88 -37.87 18.64
C PRO A 62 29.23 -36.67 17.75
N ALA A 63 30.52 -36.45 17.47
CA ALA A 63 30.96 -35.37 16.60
C ALA A 63 30.46 -35.54 15.16
N SER A 64 30.57 -36.75 14.60
CA SER A 64 30.06 -37.06 13.25
C SER A 64 28.53 -36.98 13.18
N ALA A 65 27.82 -37.45 14.21
CA ALA A 65 26.36 -37.36 14.27
C ALA A 65 25.90 -35.90 14.28
N ALA A 66 26.51 -35.06 15.13
CA ALA A 66 26.22 -33.62 15.20
C ALA A 66 26.48 -32.92 13.86
N LEU A 67 27.58 -33.26 13.19
CA LEU A 67 27.91 -32.68 11.88
C LEU A 67 26.84 -33.02 10.82
N ILE A 68 26.40 -34.28 10.75
CA ILE A 68 25.37 -34.69 9.79
C ILE A 68 24.05 -33.97 10.08
N VAL A 69 23.63 -33.92 11.35
CA VAL A 69 22.41 -33.19 11.76
C VAL A 69 22.50 -31.70 11.38
N ALA A 70 23.66 -31.06 11.60
CA ALA A 70 23.89 -29.68 11.19
C ALA A 70 23.79 -29.47 9.67
N LEU A 71 24.39 -30.36 8.88
CA LEU A 71 24.33 -30.30 7.41
C LEU A 71 22.90 -30.46 6.89
N VAL A 72 22.11 -31.36 7.49
CA VAL A 72 20.69 -31.54 7.14
C VAL A 72 19.89 -30.28 7.45
N ASN A 73 20.09 -29.67 8.63
CA ASN A 73 19.42 -28.40 8.97
C ASN A 73 19.82 -27.26 8.02
N MET A 74 21.09 -27.18 7.63
CA MET A 74 21.56 -26.19 6.68
C MET A 74 20.91 -26.39 5.30
N ALA A 75 20.81 -27.63 4.83
CA ALA A 75 20.10 -27.94 3.58
C ALA A 75 18.61 -27.56 3.66
N LEU A 76 17.94 -27.88 4.79
CA LEU A 76 16.55 -27.49 5.02
C LEU A 76 16.39 -25.97 5.02
N ALA A 77 17.30 -25.22 5.67
CA ALA A 77 17.28 -23.76 5.68
C ALA A 77 17.43 -23.18 4.26
N ILE A 78 18.30 -23.73 3.43
CA ILE A 78 18.43 -23.32 2.03
C ILE A 78 17.13 -23.56 1.26
N VAL A 79 16.50 -24.73 1.41
CA VAL A 79 15.22 -25.04 0.75
C VAL A 79 14.13 -24.08 1.21
N LEU A 80 14.03 -23.80 2.51
CA LEU A 80 13.06 -22.85 3.05
C LEU A 80 13.31 -21.43 2.54
N LEU A 81 14.57 -20.99 2.46
CA LEU A 81 14.92 -19.67 1.93
C LEU A 81 14.55 -19.52 0.46
N VAL A 82 14.80 -20.54 -0.35
CA VAL A 82 14.39 -20.57 -1.78
C VAL A 82 12.87 -20.61 -1.93
N GLY A 83 12.17 -21.34 -1.04
CA GLY A 83 10.71 -21.34 -1.02
C GLY A 83 10.13 -19.97 -0.63
N ALA A 84 10.71 -19.33 0.40
CA ALA A 84 10.29 -18.03 0.88
C ALA A 84 10.54 -16.92 -0.15
N SER A 85 11.66 -16.97 -0.89
CA SER A 85 11.93 -15.99 -1.96
C SER A 85 10.98 -16.12 -3.15
N LYS A 86 10.40 -17.31 -3.35
CA LYS A 86 9.36 -17.58 -4.35
C LYS A 86 7.94 -17.27 -3.90
N ALA A 87 7.70 -17.10 -2.60
CA ALA A 87 6.41 -16.65 -2.07
C ALA A 87 6.24 -15.15 -2.34
N THR A 88 6.02 -14.80 -3.60
CA THR A 88 5.98 -13.42 -4.08
C THR A 88 4.70 -12.72 -3.64
N VAL A 89 4.90 -11.78 -2.72
CA VAL A 89 4.16 -10.52 -2.53
C VAL A 89 4.18 -9.64 -3.82
N GLY A 90 4.85 -10.10 -4.89
CA GLY A 90 5.04 -9.37 -6.14
C GLY A 90 3.79 -9.15 -6.99
N GLU A 91 2.76 -10.01 -6.91
CA GLU A 91 1.51 -9.80 -7.64
C GLU A 91 0.64 -8.72 -6.96
N GLU A 92 0.61 -8.72 -5.62
CA GLU A 92 -0.05 -7.65 -4.83
C GLU A 92 0.69 -6.31 -4.95
N VAL A 93 2.03 -6.32 -4.99
CA VAL A 93 2.83 -5.09 -5.12
C VAL A 93 2.77 -4.53 -6.53
N ASN A 94 2.75 -5.35 -7.59
CA ASN A 94 2.65 -4.85 -8.96
C ASN A 94 1.34 -4.10 -9.20
N ALA A 95 0.20 -4.70 -8.84
CA ALA A 95 -1.10 -4.06 -9.02
C ALA A 95 -1.23 -2.76 -8.20
N VAL A 96 -0.69 -2.74 -6.97
CA VAL A 96 -0.68 -1.53 -6.14
C VAL A 96 0.29 -0.48 -6.68
N SER A 97 1.42 -0.89 -7.27
CA SER A 97 2.37 0.03 -7.89
C SER A 97 1.81 0.66 -9.16
N GLU A 98 1.08 -0.09 -9.99
CA GLU A 98 0.46 0.43 -11.21
C GLU A 98 -0.62 1.48 -10.89
N VAL A 99 -1.46 1.21 -9.88
CA VAL A 99 -2.46 2.20 -9.40
C VAL A 99 -1.79 3.44 -8.82
N ARG A 100 -0.69 3.28 -8.08
CA ARG A 100 0.08 4.42 -7.54
C ARG A 100 0.69 5.25 -8.68
N ASP A 101 1.27 4.59 -9.68
CA ASP A 101 1.96 5.27 -10.77
C ASP A 101 0.96 6.04 -11.65
N MET A 102 -0.23 5.48 -11.91
CA MET A 102 -1.35 6.21 -12.53
C MET A 102 -1.78 7.43 -11.70
N ALA A 103 -1.90 7.29 -10.38
CA ALA A 103 -2.28 8.41 -9.50
C ALA A 103 -1.19 9.51 -9.45
N LEU A 104 0.09 9.15 -9.57
CA LEU A 104 1.18 10.11 -9.66
C LEU A 104 1.16 10.86 -11.00
N GLU A 105 0.88 10.15 -12.09
CA GLU A 105 0.80 10.75 -13.42
C GLU A 105 -0.36 11.76 -13.53
N ASP A 106 -1.52 11.43 -12.97
CA ASP A 106 -2.66 12.36 -12.87
C ASP A 106 -2.30 13.60 -12.03
N LEU A 107 -1.59 13.41 -10.91
CA LEU A 107 -1.16 14.52 -10.05
C LEU A 107 -0.16 15.44 -10.78
N GLU A 108 0.78 14.88 -11.54
CA GLU A 108 1.72 15.66 -12.35
C GLU A 108 0.99 16.49 -13.42
N ALA A 109 -0.05 15.92 -14.04
CA ALA A 109 -0.87 16.63 -15.02
C ALA A 109 -1.63 17.80 -14.38
N GLU A 110 -2.24 17.60 -13.21
CA GLU A 110 -2.92 18.67 -12.46
C GLU A 110 -1.95 19.78 -12.03
N VAL A 111 -0.77 19.42 -11.53
CA VAL A 111 0.26 20.40 -11.11
C VAL A 111 0.76 21.22 -12.30
N ARG A 112 0.99 20.61 -13.46
CA ARG A 112 1.36 21.34 -14.68
C ARG A 112 0.25 22.30 -15.12
N SER A 113 -1.01 21.84 -15.13
CA SER A 113 -2.15 22.69 -15.48
C SER A 113 -2.27 23.88 -14.54
N ALA A 114 -2.11 23.68 -13.22
CA ALA A 114 -2.16 24.76 -12.24
C ALA A 114 -0.99 25.74 -12.40
N ALA A 115 0.21 25.25 -12.71
CA ALA A 115 1.38 26.09 -12.97
C ALA A 115 1.20 26.95 -14.24
N ASP A 116 0.60 26.39 -15.29
CA ASP A 116 0.33 27.13 -16.53
C ASP A 116 -0.78 28.17 -16.35
N GLU A 117 -1.83 27.87 -15.58
CA GLU A 117 -2.85 28.86 -15.19
C GLU A 117 -2.25 30.01 -14.37
N ALA A 118 -1.36 29.70 -13.42
CA ALA A 118 -0.68 30.70 -12.62
C ALA A 118 0.24 31.60 -13.47
N LYS A 119 0.99 31.02 -14.42
CA LYS A 119 1.79 31.78 -15.38
C LYS A 119 0.90 32.70 -16.24
N ALA A 120 -0.20 32.17 -16.79
CA ALA A 120 -1.12 32.95 -17.61
C ALA A 120 -1.74 34.12 -16.83
N ALA A 121 -2.12 33.91 -15.57
CA ALA A 121 -2.61 34.97 -14.69
C ALA A 121 -1.54 36.04 -14.40
N THR A 122 -0.29 35.61 -14.18
CA THR A 122 0.84 36.51 -13.93
C THR A 122 1.19 37.33 -15.18
N ASP A 123 1.18 36.73 -16.36
CA ASP A 123 1.41 37.40 -17.63
C ASP A 123 0.30 38.39 -17.97
N ALA A 124 -0.96 38.05 -17.69
CA ALA A 124 -2.09 38.96 -17.84
C ALA A 124 -1.94 40.19 -16.92
N LEU A 125 -1.57 40.00 -15.64
CA LEU A 125 -1.29 41.08 -14.69
C LEU A 125 -0.14 41.97 -15.18
N LYS A 126 0.96 41.37 -15.64
CA LYS A 126 2.14 42.08 -16.12
C LYS A 126 1.84 42.90 -17.38
N ASN A 127 1.02 42.37 -18.28
CA ASN A 127 0.58 43.08 -19.48
C ASN A 127 -0.42 44.20 -19.16
N MET A 128 -1.30 44.01 -18.17
CA MET A 128 -2.22 45.04 -17.69
C MET A 128 -1.49 46.21 -17.00
N ALA A 129 -0.44 45.92 -16.22
CA ALA A 129 0.44 46.93 -15.63
C ALA A 129 1.23 47.72 -16.68
N LYS A 130 1.64 47.06 -17.78
CA LYS A 130 2.33 47.71 -18.89
C LYS A 130 1.41 48.55 -19.78
N ASN A 131 0.10 48.32 -19.78
CA ASN A 131 -0.84 49.03 -20.66
C ASN A 131 -2.21 49.31 -19.99
N PRO A 132 -2.26 50.19 -18.97
CA PRO A 132 -3.46 50.40 -18.15
C PRO A 132 -4.62 51.06 -18.90
N LEU A 133 -4.37 51.77 -20.00
CA LEU A 133 -5.39 52.51 -20.75
C LEU A 133 -5.97 51.74 -21.96
N GLY A 134 -5.38 50.59 -22.33
CA GLY A 134 -5.85 49.73 -23.42
C GLY A 134 -6.50 48.41 -22.96
N ALA A 135 -6.44 48.09 -21.66
CA ALA A 135 -6.78 46.77 -21.12
C ALA A 135 -8.26 46.60 -20.68
N ILE A 136 -9.12 47.61 -20.88
CA ILE A 136 -10.58 47.42 -20.72
C ILE A 136 -11.14 46.84 -22.03
N THR A 137 -10.70 45.63 -22.37
CA THR A 137 -11.34 44.86 -23.45
C THR A 137 -12.55 44.10 -22.90
N PRO A 138 -13.67 44.03 -23.63
CA PRO A 138 -14.91 43.37 -23.18
C PRO A 138 -14.73 41.93 -22.65
N SER A 139 -13.71 41.23 -23.13
CA SER A 139 -13.34 39.89 -22.69
C SER A 139 -12.92 39.81 -21.21
N LEU A 140 -12.16 40.78 -20.70
CA LEU A 140 -11.75 40.83 -19.29
C LEU A 140 -12.92 41.13 -18.37
N ALA A 141 -13.82 42.03 -18.79
CA ALA A 141 -15.06 42.31 -18.06
C ALA A 141 -15.92 41.04 -17.92
N SER A 142 -15.99 40.22 -18.96
CA SER A 142 -16.71 38.94 -18.90
C SER A 142 -16.04 37.89 -18.00
N ALA A 143 -14.70 37.86 -17.95
CA ALA A 143 -13.95 36.94 -17.09
C ALA A 143 -14.08 37.32 -15.61
N ILE A 144 -13.99 38.61 -15.29
CA ILE A 144 -14.20 39.14 -13.93
C ILE A 144 -15.66 38.94 -13.50
N ALA A 145 -16.63 39.22 -14.38
CA ALA A 145 -18.04 38.99 -14.10
C ALA A 145 -18.33 37.50 -13.83
N LYS A 146 -17.75 36.57 -14.62
CA LYS A 146 -17.88 35.13 -14.36
C LYS A 146 -17.23 34.71 -13.05
N ALA A 147 -16.06 35.25 -12.71
CA ALA A 147 -15.38 34.95 -11.44
C ALA A 147 -16.19 35.46 -10.23
N LEU A 148 -16.76 36.66 -10.31
CA LEU A 148 -17.61 37.23 -9.26
C LEU A 148 -18.93 36.44 -9.10
N VAL A 149 -19.57 36.04 -10.20
CA VAL A 149 -20.79 35.21 -10.17
C VAL A 149 -20.50 33.81 -9.61
N LYS A 150 -19.33 33.23 -9.89
CA LYS A 150 -18.92 31.92 -9.35
C LYS A 150 -18.62 31.99 -7.85
N THR A 151 -18.07 33.09 -7.36
CA THR A 151 -17.82 33.33 -5.93
C THR A 151 -19.10 33.62 -5.14
N SER A 152 -20.09 34.30 -5.74
CA SER A 152 -21.37 34.62 -5.10
C SER A 152 -22.39 33.46 -5.06
N LYS A 153 -22.03 32.30 -5.65
CA LYS A 153 -22.82 31.06 -5.61
C LYS A 153 -22.31 30.03 -4.60
N LYS A 154 -21.35 30.41 -3.74
CA LYS A 154 -21.01 29.68 -2.53
C LYS A 154 -21.98 30.03 -1.40
#